data_AF-A0A7W9JKH7-F1
#
_entry.id   AF-A0A7W9JKH7-F1
#
_cell.length_a   1.000
_cell.length_b   1.000
_cell.length_c   1.000
_cell.angle_alpha   90.00
_cell.angle_beta   90.00
_cell.angle_gamma   90.00
#
_symmetry.space_group_name_H-M   'P 1'
#
loop_
_entity.id
_entity.type
_entity.pdbx_description
1 polymer ?
#
loop_
_entity_poly.entity_id
_entity_poly.type
_entity_poly.pdbx_seq_one_letter_code
_entity_poly.pdbx_strand_id
1 'polypeptide(L)' 'MCRPATCDVCGKTTWAGCGQHVASVKATVPAGQWCDGRHSDAEVDAARAQKPQGFLARLFNR' A
#
# COMPACT_ATOMS: atom_id res chain seq x y z
N MET A 1 8.24 1.82 14.04
CA MET A 1 9.13 2.61 13.18
C MET A 1 8.32 2.96 11.94
N CYS A 2 7.83 4.20 11.81
CA CYS A 2 7.11 4.60 10.61
C CYS A 2 8.09 4.64 9.46
N ARG A 3 7.74 3.94 8.38
CA ARG A 3 8.46 4.02 7.12
C ARG A 3 7.49 4.43 6.02
N PRO A 4 7.94 5.25 5.06
CA PRO A 4 7.19 5.42 3.83
C PRO A 4 7.05 4.07 3.13
N ALA A 5 5.87 3.81 2.60
CA ALA A 5 5.52 2.63 1.82
C ALA A 5 4.69 3.09 0.63
N THR A 6 4.73 2.34 -0.47
CA THR A 6 3.85 2.60 -1.60
C THR A 6 2.54 1.84 -1.39
N CYS A 7 1.41 2.49 -1.64
CA CYS A 7 0.13 1.80 -1.62
C CYS A 7 0.05 0.84 -2.82
N ASP A 8 -0.19 -0.45 -2.56
CA ASP A 8 -0.34 -1.46 -3.60
C ASP A 8 -1.58 -1.23 -4.49
N VAL A 9 -2.55 -0.42 -4.03
CA VAL A 9 -3.80 -0.16 -4.76
C VAL A 9 -3.69 1.09 -5.63
N CYS A 10 -3.32 2.23 -5.05
CA CYS A 10 -3.30 3.52 -5.77
C CYS A 10 -1.91 4.04 -6.13
N GLY A 11 -0.83 3.35 -5.72
CA GLY A 11 0.56 3.76 -6.01
C GLY A 11 1.04 5.01 -5.25
N LYS A 12 0.20 5.65 -4.44
CA LYS A 12 0.57 6.84 -3.63
C LYS A 12 1.39 6.47 -2.40
N THR A 13 2.03 7.47 -1.78
CA THR A 13 2.80 7.29 -0.55
C THR A 13 1.86 7.03 0.62
N THR A 14 2.01 5.88 1.25
CA THR A 14 1.39 5.50 2.52
C THR A 14 2.47 5.28 3.59
N TRP A 15 2.05 4.99 4.81
CA TRP A 15 2.97 4.75 5.93
C TRP A 15 2.65 3.44 6.60
N ALA A 16 3.70 2.64 6.83
CA ALA A 16 3.60 1.39 7.57
C ALA A 16 4.30 1.53 8.93
N GLY A 17 3.72 0.95 9.98
CA GLY A 17 4.29 0.99 11.33
C GLY A 17 4.24 2.37 11.99
N CYS A 18 3.27 3.20 11.57
CA CYS A 18 3.02 4.52 12.12
C CYS A 18 2.38 4.47 13.52
N GLY A 19 2.85 5.36 14.39
CA GLY A 19 2.27 5.65 15.70
C GLY A 19 2.18 7.17 15.87
N GLN A 20 2.54 7.67 17.05
CA GLN A 20 2.50 9.10 17.42
C GLN A 20 3.26 10.03 16.44
N HIS A 21 4.25 9.53 15.71
CA HIS A 21 5.13 10.35 14.85
C HIS A 21 4.66 10.49 13.40
N VAL A 22 3.51 9.93 13.01
CA VAL A 22 3.02 10.00 11.62
C VAL A 22 2.78 11.43 11.15
N ALA A 23 2.40 12.34 12.07
CA ALA A 23 2.15 13.75 11.75
C ALA A 23 3.42 14.45 11.25
N SER A 24 4.57 14.18 11.85
CA SER A 24 5.86 14.75 11.43
C SER A 24 6.29 14.26 10.05
N VAL A 25 6.08 12.97 9.75
CA VAL A 25 6.42 12.40 8.44
C VAL A 25 5.48 12.90 7.35
N LYS A 26 4.19 13.04 7.69
CA LYS A 26 3.19 13.66 6.82
C LYS A 26 3.58 15.09 6.48
N ALA A 27 4.04 15.89 7.45
CA ALA A 27 4.43 17.28 7.19
C ALA A 27 5.55 17.44 6.13
N THR A 28 6.37 16.42 5.89
CA THR A 28 7.43 16.45 4.87
C THR A 28 6.92 16.10 3.46
N VAL A 29 5.74 15.51 3.31
CA VAL A 29 5.19 15.07 2.02
C VAL A 29 3.97 15.93 1.65
N PRO A 30 3.87 16.46 0.42
CA PRO A 30 2.68 17.20 0.00
C PRO A 30 1.41 16.34 0.11
N ALA A 31 0.31 16.92 0.59
CA ALA A 31 -0.94 16.19 0.84
C ALA A 31 -1.49 15.45 -0.40
N GLY A 32 -1.26 15.98 -1.61
CA GLY A 32 -1.68 15.33 -2.86
C GLY A 32 -0.96 14.01 -3.19
N GLN A 33 0.16 13.73 -2.53
CA GLN A 33 0.95 12.50 -2.73
C GLN A 33 0.59 11.41 -1.71
N TRP A 34 -0.35 11.69 -0.80
CA TRP A 34 -0.72 10.75 0.26
C TRP A 34 -1.76 9.76 -0.25
N CYS A 35 -1.58 8.50 0.13
CA CYS A 35 -2.67 7.56 0.16
C CYS A 35 -3.60 7.92 1.32
N ASP A 36 -4.86 8.14 0.97
CA ASP A 36 -5.97 8.38 1.89
C ASP A 36 -6.45 7.09 2.57
N GLY A 37 -5.94 5.94 2.15
CA GLY A 37 -6.26 4.63 2.72
C GLY A 37 -7.69 4.17 2.42
N ARG A 38 -8.42 4.89 1.58
CA ARG A 38 -9.78 4.56 1.14
C ARG A 38 -9.69 4.00 -0.26
N HIS A 39 -9.98 2.71 -0.37
CA HIS A 39 -10.04 1.99 -1.63
C HIS A 39 -11.34 1.19 -1.66
N SER A 40 -12.00 1.19 -2.80
CA SER A 40 -13.19 0.39 -3.06
C SER A 40 -12.77 -1.08 -3.17
N ASP A 41 -13.66 -2.02 -2.82
CA ASP A 41 -13.38 -3.45 -2.95
C ASP A 41 -12.95 -3.83 -4.37
N ALA A 42 -13.59 -3.23 -5.38
CA ALA A 42 -13.21 -3.38 -6.78
C ALA A 42 -11.77 -2.95 -7.10
N GLU A 43 -11.28 -1.86 -6.49
CA GLU A 43 -9.91 -1.37 -6.68
C GLU A 43 -8.90 -2.31 -5.99
N VAL A 44 -9.25 -2.81 -4.81
CA VAL A 44 -8.44 -3.78 -4.06
C VAL A 44 -8.35 -5.11 -4.80
N ASP A 45 -9.47 -5.60 -5.33
CA ASP A 45 -9.50 -6.85 -6.11
C ASP A 45 -8.74 -6.69 -7.44
N ALA A 46 -8.89 -5.56 -8.12
CA ALA A 46 -8.09 -5.27 -9.31
C ALA A 46 -6.60 -5.26 -8.98
N ALA A 47 -6.17 -4.63 -7.89
CA ALA A 47 -4.77 -4.59 -7.47
C ALA A 47 -4.22 -5.98 -7.12
N ARG A 48 -5.03 -6.83 -6.46
CA ARG A 48 -4.66 -8.23 -6.15
C ARG A 48 -4.57 -9.09 -7.39
N ALA A 49 -5.50 -8.94 -8.35
CA ALA A 49 -5.50 -9.68 -9.61
C ALA A 49 -4.28 -9.36 -10.49
N GLN A 50 -3.81 -8.11 -10.44
CA GLN A 50 -2.62 -7.65 -11.15
C GLN A 50 -1.30 -8.12 -10.51
N LYS A 51 -1.32 -8.47 -9.21
CA LYS A 51 -0.12 -8.95 -8.52
C LYS A 51 0.19 -10.37 -9.00
N PRO A 52 1.34 -10.63 -9.65
CA PRO A 52 1.66 -11.97 -10.12
C PRO A 52 1.73 -12.89 -8.90
N GLN A 53 0.76 -13.80 -8.82
CA GLN A 53 0.73 -14.84 -7.81
C GLN A 53 2.03 -15.62 -7.96
N GLY A 54 2.93 -15.40 -7.00
CA GLY A 54 4.33 -15.78 -7.10
C GLY A 54 4.47 -17.22 -7.54
N PHE A 55 5.47 -17.48 -8.37
CA PHE A 55 5.88 -18.79 -8.90
C PHE A 55 5.70 -19.98 -7.92
N LEU A 56 5.87 -19.74 -6.61
CA LEU A 56 5.68 -20.73 -5.55
C LEU A 56 4.23 -21.21 -5.35
N ALA A 57 3.21 -20.38 -5.56
CA ALA A 57 1.80 -20.79 -5.44
C ALA A 57 1.40 -21.86 -6.48
N ARG A 58 2.13 -21.94 -7.59
CA ARG A 58 1.93 -22.95 -8.65
C ARG A 58 2.65 -24.27 -8.38
N LEU A 59 3.59 -24.29 -7.44
CA LEU A 59 4.37 -25.49 -7.11
C LEU A 59 3.70 -26.38 -6.05
N PHE A 60 2.81 -25.80 -5.23
CA PHE A 60 2.15 -26.50 -4.11
C PHE A 60 0.69 -26.94 -4.39
N ASN A 61 0.16 -26.73 -5.60
CA ASN A 61 -1.20 -27.13 -5.99
C ASN A 61 -1.21 -28.26 -7.04
N ARG A 62 -0.29 -29.24 -6.92
CA ARG A 62 -0.26 -30.44 -7.77
C ARG A 62 -0.17 -31.70 -6.94
#